data_AF-A0A5E5A330-F1
#
_entry.id   AF-A0A5E5A330-F1
#
_cell.length_a   1.000
_cell.length_b   1.000
_cell.length_c   1.000
_cell.angle_alpha   90.00
_cell.angle_beta   90.00
_cell.angle_gamma   90.00
#
_symmetry.space_group_name_H-M   'P 1'
#
loop_
_entity.id
_entity.type
_entity.pdbx_description
1 polymer ?
#
loop_
_entity_poly.entity_id
_entity_poly.type
_entity_poly.pdbx_seq_one_letter_code
_entity_poly.pdbx_strand_id
1 'polypeptide(L)'
;MTRKFPILARAQHLAPALCSVAAALILVGCAAPAKPPANASASRQPAPDAATLRERHLAAADAAADQYRTCLYGHVARYVNLVPDPARLADEAAAECAPITERFRRERQAAIVTYTSASDAAQQADAATLSLRTDGLRVARARATELRALQ
;
A
#
# COMPACT_ATOMS: atom_id res chain seq x y z
N MET A 1 31.17 43.32 8.77
CA MET A 1 30.23 43.50 9.89
C MET A 1 29.13 42.45 9.79
N THR A 2 28.97 41.69 10.85
CA THR A 2 28.18 40.46 11.02
C THR A 2 26.69 40.76 11.27
N ARG A 3 25.78 40.02 10.61
CA ARG A 3 24.39 39.89 11.07
C ARG A 3 23.99 38.41 11.12
N LYS A 4 23.72 37.97 12.36
CA LYS A 4 23.29 36.62 12.78
C LYS A 4 21.79 36.46 12.53
N PHE A 5 21.38 35.32 11.98
CA PHE A 5 20.01 34.82 12.03
C PHE A 5 19.92 33.65 13.03
N PRO A 6 18.91 33.58 13.90
CA PRO A 6 18.78 32.46 14.83
C PRO A 6 18.15 31.25 14.13
N ILE A 7 18.91 30.16 14.08
CA ILE A 7 18.46 28.83 13.71
C ILE A 7 17.81 28.20 14.95
N LEU A 8 16.52 27.87 14.85
CA LEU A 8 15.82 27.02 15.82
C LEU A 8 16.35 25.58 15.70
N ALA A 9 17.38 25.25 16.49
CA ALA A 9 17.82 23.89 16.70
C ALA A 9 16.96 23.24 17.80
N ARG A 10 16.11 22.30 17.37
CA ARG A 10 15.23 21.50 18.21
C ARG A 10 16.10 20.54 19.04
N ALA A 11 15.91 20.58 20.36
CA ALA A 11 16.58 19.75 21.33
C ALA A 11 16.28 18.25 21.11
N GLN A 12 17.32 17.43 21.01
CA GLN A 12 17.24 15.98 21.18
C GLN A 12 18.42 15.52 22.02
N HIS A 13 18.26 15.54 23.33
CA HIS A 13 18.95 14.63 24.23
C HIS A 13 18.09 14.50 25.50
N LEU A 14 17.72 13.25 25.81
CA LEU A 14 17.70 12.62 27.14
C LEU A 14 16.67 11.47 27.18
N ALA A 15 17.16 10.24 27.05
CA ALA A 15 16.74 9.15 27.95
C ALA A 15 17.26 9.51 29.39
N PRO A 16 16.73 8.99 30.53
CA PRO A 16 16.43 7.56 30.74
C PRO A 16 15.33 7.21 31.80
N ALA A 17 15.16 5.89 31.99
CA ALA A 17 14.92 5.13 33.24
C ALA A 17 13.56 5.16 34.00
N LEU A 18 12.93 3.97 33.99
CA LEU A 18 12.44 3.14 35.12
C LEU A 18 11.53 3.76 36.20
N CYS A 19 10.33 3.17 36.38
CA CYS A 19 9.78 2.91 37.71
C CYS A 19 8.74 1.77 37.69
N SER A 20 8.95 0.83 38.62
CA SER A 20 8.28 -0.46 38.81
C SER A 20 7.29 -0.39 39.98
N VAL A 21 6.14 -1.08 39.92
CA VAL A 21 5.33 -1.55 41.08
C VAL A 21 4.51 -2.78 40.60
N ALA A 22 4.94 -4.02 40.87
CA ALA A 22 4.57 -4.93 42.00
C ALA A 22 3.20 -5.62 41.81
N ALA A 23 2.94 -6.89 42.14
CA ALA A 23 3.75 -8.04 42.60
C ALA A 23 2.90 -9.33 42.53
N ALA A 24 3.61 -10.45 42.37
CA ALA A 24 3.39 -11.82 42.89
C ALA A 24 2.01 -12.51 42.78
N LEU A 25 2.04 -13.74 42.23
CA LEU A 25 1.84 -14.95 43.03
C LEU A 25 2.52 -16.16 42.38
N ILE A 26 3.31 -16.83 43.21
CA ILE A 26 4.16 -17.98 42.93
C ILE A 26 3.34 -19.26 43.03
N LEU A 27 3.50 -20.20 42.10
CA LEU A 27 3.36 -21.61 42.41
C LEU A 27 4.58 -22.40 41.89
N VAL A 28 5.13 -23.12 42.87
CA VAL A 28 6.30 -23.99 42.90
C VAL A 28 6.20 -25.14 41.89
N GLY A 29 7.35 -25.53 41.32
CA GLY A 29 7.50 -26.78 40.58
C GLY A 29 8.85 -26.94 39.89
N CYS A 30 9.94 -27.04 40.65
CA CYS A 30 11.22 -27.54 40.14
C CYS A 30 11.12 -29.05 39.85
N ALA A 31 11.18 -29.44 38.58
CA ALA A 31 11.53 -30.78 38.15
C ALA A 31 12.28 -30.71 36.80
N ALA A 32 13.26 -31.61 36.65
CA ALA A 32 14.27 -31.79 35.59
C ALA A 32 13.87 -31.46 34.12
N PRO A 33 14.83 -31.25 33.20
CA PRO A 33 14.55 -31.01 31.79
C PRO A 33 13.88 -32.26 31.18
N ALA A 34 12.56 -32.26 31.13
CA ALA A 34 11.80 -33.26 30.40
C ALA A 34 11.94 -32.96 28.90
N LYS A 35 12.57 -33.92 28.21
CA LYS A 35 12.58 -34.05 26.74
C LYS A 35 11.20 -33.67 26.19
N PRO A 36 11.07 -32.68 25.28
CA PRO A 36 9.78 -32.34 24.73
C PRO A 36 9.21 -33.58 24.02
N PRO A 37 7.94 -33.96 24.29
CA PRO A 37 7.32 -35.06 23.56
C PRO A 37 7.32 -34.72 22.08
N ALA A 38 7.99 -35.57 21.31
CA ALA A 38 7.77 -35.68 19.89
C ALA A 38 6.26 -35.88 19.67
N ASN A 39 5.72 -35.15 18.70
CA ASN A 39 4.30 -35.12 18.29
C ASN A 39 3.50 -33.96 18.89
N ALA A 40 3.98 -32.73 18.70
CA ALA A 40 3.07 -31.67 18.28
C ALA A 40 2.62 -32.03 16.85
N SER A 41 1.50 -32.71 16.73
CA SER A 41 0.77 -32.83 15.46
C SER A 41 0.47 -31.41 14.99
N ALA A 42 1.32 -30.89 14.11
CA ALA A 42 1.07 -29.65 13.40
C ALA A 42 -0.26 -29.82 12.68
N SER A 43 -1.32 -29.23 13.24
CA SER A 43 -2.61 -29.07 12.58
C SER A 43 -2.33 -28.29 11.30
N ARG A 44 -2.15 -29.03 10.20
CA ARG A 44 -1.90 -28.46 8.89
C ARG A 44 -3.22 -27.81 8.49
N GLN A 45 -3.32 -26.49 8.68
CA GLN A 45 -4.49 -25.74 8.22
C GLN A 45 -4.75 -26.11 6.75
N PRO A 46 -6.01 -26.40 6.37
CA PRO A 46 -6.34 -26.65 4.97
C PRO A 46 -5.87 -25.47 4.13
N ALA A 47 -5.19 -25.76 3.02
CA ALA A 47 -4.87 -24.72 2.06
C ALA A 47 -6.19 -24.06 1.60
N PRO A 48 -6.23 -22.72 1.47
CA PRO A 48 -7.42 -22.05 0.97
C PRO A 48 -7.76 -22.60 -0.42
N ASP A 49 -9.05 -22.81 -0.68
CA ASP A 49 -9.49 -23.24 -2.00
C ASP A 49 -9.24 -22.15 -3.06
N ALA A 50 -9.25 -22.57 -4.33
CA ALA A 50 -8.96 -21.67 -5.44
C ALA A 50 -9.95 -20.49 -5.52
N ALA A 51 -11.19 -20.69 -5.09
CA ALA A 51 -12.22 -19.64 -5.07
C ALA A 51 -11.89 -18.55 -4.04
N THR A 52 -11.52 -18.95 -2.82
CA THR A 52 -11.09 -18.05 -1.74
C THR A 52 -9.84 -17.28 -2.14
N LEU A 53 -8.87 -17.95 -2.79
CA LEU A 53 -7.66 -17.29 -3.27
C LEU A 53 -7.96 -16.25 -4.35
N ARG A 54 -8.85 -16.60 -5.30
CA ARG A 54 -9.32 -15.68 -6.34
C ARG A 54 -9.95 -14.43 -5.75
N GLU A 55 -10.85 -14.59 -4.77
CA GLU A 55 -11.52 -13.47 -4.11
C GLU A 55 -10.53 -12.54 -3.40
N ARG A 56 -9.51 -13.10 -2.75
CA ARG A 56 -8.44 -12.30 -2.13
C ARG A 56 -7.66 -11.49 -3.16
N HIS A 57 -7.31 -12.08 -4.30
CA HIS A 57 -6.63 -11.36 -5.38
C HIS A 57 -7.50 -10.27 -6.00
N LEU A 58 -8.81 -10.52 -6.17
CA LEU A 58 -9.74 -9.49 -6.64
C LEU A 58 -9.85 -8.32 -5.65
N ALA A 59 -10.01 -8.60 -4.36
CA ALA A 59 -10.05 -7.58 -3.33
C ALA A 59 -8.72 -6.78 -3.25
N ALA A 60 -7.58 -7.45 -3.40
CA ALA A 60 -6.28 -6.80 -3.43
C ALA A 60 -6.10 -5.91 -4.68
N ALA A 61 -6.63 -6.33 -5.83
CA ALA A 61 -6.67 -5.51 -7.04
C ALA A 61 -7.55 -4.27 -6.83
N ASP A 62 -8.77 -4.42 -6.29
CA ASP A 62 -9.67 -3.30 -6.05
C ASP A 62 -9.05 -2.28 -5.08
N ALA A 63 -8.40 -2.76 -4.01
CA ALA A 63 -7.64 -1.91 -3.09
C ALA A 63 -6.48 -1.18 -3.80
N ALA A 64 -5.78 -1.82 -4.74
CA ALA A 64 -4.75 -1.15 -5.54
C ALA A 64 -5.35 -0.10 -6.49
N ALA A 65 -6.53 -0.36 -7.08
CA ALA A 65 -7.22 0.62 -7.92
C ALA A 65 -7.62 1.88 -7.12
N ASP A 66 -8.09 1.72 -5.88
CA ASP A 66 -8.44 2.84 -5.01
C ASP A 66 -7.21 3.62 -4.53
N GLN A 67 -6.12 2.90 -4.21
CA GLN A 67 -4.83 3.51 -3.91
C GLN A 67 -4.30 4.32 -5.11
N TYR A 68 -4.46 3.81 -6.32
CA TYR A 68 -4.03 4.50 -7.54
C TYR A 68 -4.78 5.82 -7.74
N ARG A 69 -6.11 5.80 -7.60
CA ARG A 69 -6.95 7.01 -7.70
C ARG A 69 -6.56 8.04 -6.62
N THR A 70 -6.39 7.58 -5.39
CA THR A 70 -5.97 8.42 -4.25
C THR A 70 -4.61 9.07 -4.51
N CYS A 71 -3.64 8.28 -4.99
CA CYS A 71 -2.31 8.76 -5.37
C CYS A 71 -2.40 9.84 -6.46
N LEU A 72 -3.15 9.59 -7.54
CA LEU A 72 -3.33 10.55 -8.62
C LEU A 72 -3.91 11.88 -8.13
N TYR A 73 -5.02 11.83 -7.39
CA TYR A 73 -5.70 13.05 -6.96
C TYR A 73 -4.90 13.82 -5.91
N GLY A 74 -4.22 13.10 -5.00
CA GLY A 74 -3.29 13.71 -4.05
C GLY A 74 -2.12 14.41 -4.74
N HIS A 75 -1.55 13.78 -5.77
CA HIS A 75 -0.48 14.38 -6.56
C HIS A 75 -0.95 15.64 -7.29
N VAL A 76 -2.09 15.57 -7.99
CA VAL A 76 -2.68 16.74 -8.67
C VAL A 76 -2.91 17.89 -7.69
N ALA A 77 -3.56 17.63 -6.55
CA ALA A 77 -3.84 18.67 -5.55
C ALA A 77 -2.56 19.31 -4.99
N ARG A 78 -1.48 18.53 -4.81
CA ARG A 78 -0.22 19.03 -4.27
C ARG A 78 0.56 19.90 -5.26
N TYR A 79 0.50 19.56 -6.56
CA TYR A 79 1.38 20.14 -7.58
C TYR A 79 0.67 21.04 -8.61
N VAL A 80 -0.64 21.28 -8.45
CA VAL A 80 -1.45 22.11 -9.37
C VAL A 80 -0.90 23.53 -9.62
N ASN A 81 -0.23 24.11 -8.61
CA ASN A 81 0.38 25.45 -8.69
C ASN A 81 1.79 25.45 -9.31
N LEU A 82 2.42 24.29 -9.41
CA LEU A 82 3.81 24.14 -9.84
C LEU A 82 3.91 23.70 -11.31
N VAL A 83 2.92 22.94 -11.76
CA VAL A 83 2.83 22.45 -13.14
C VAL A 83 1.64 23.17 -13.77
N PRO A 84 1.80 24.08 -14.76
CA PRO A 84 0.67 24.85 -15.33
C PRO A 84 -0.19 24.11 -16.35
N ASP A 85 0.33 23.06 -16.99
CA ASP A 85 -0.44 22.26 -17.95
C ASP A 85 -1.15 21.12 -17.20
N PRO A 86 -2.51 21.04 -17.23
CA PRO A 86 -3.23 19.96 -16.55
C PRO A 86 -2.99 18.58 -17.16
N ALA A 87 -2.69 18.49 -18.46
CA ALA A 87 -2.37 17.22 -19.11
C ALA A 87 -1.03 16.69 -18.61
N ARG A 88 0.01 17.52 -18.68
CA ARG A 88 1.35 17.19 -18.16
C ARG A 88 1.32 16.83 -16.67
N LEU A 89 0.58 17.56 -15.83
CA LEU A 89 0.46 17.26 -14.40
C LEU A 89 -0.16 15.88 -14.15
N ALA A 90 -1.19 15.52 -14.91
CA ALA A 90 -1.81 14.20 -14.79
C ALA A 90 -0.88 13.08 -15.25
N ASP A 91 -0.09 13.31 -16.29
CA ASP A 91 0.88 12.33 -16.79
C ASP A 91 2.05 12.14 -15.80
N GLU A 92 2.55 13.22 -15.20
CA GLU A 92 3.54 13.17 -14.11
C GLU A 92 2.99 12.40 -12.89
N ALA A 93 1.75 12.68 -12.49
CA ALA A 93 1.07 11.93 -11.43
C ALA A 93 0.94 10.44 -11.78
N ALA A 94 0.60 10.11 -13.02
CA ALA A 94 0.47 8.71 -13.44
C ALA A 94 1.82 7.98 -13.48
N ALA A 95 2.91 8.67 -13.80
CA ALA A 95 4.26 8.11 -13.72
C ALA A 95 4.65 7.81 -12.27
N GLU A 96 4.39 8.74 -11.35
CA GLU A 96 4.64 8.55 -9.91
C GLU A 96 3.82 7.38 -9.34
N CYS A 97 2.55 7.27 -9.74
CA CYS A 97 1.65 6.23 -9.25
C CYS A 97 1.76 4.89 -10.02
N ALA A 98 2.68 4.76 -10.99
CA ALA A 98 2.83 3.57 -11.83
C ALA A 98 3.04 2.25 -11.06
N PRO A 99 3.84 2.19 -9.97
CA PRO A 99 4.02 0.97 -9.20
C PRO A 99 2.70 0.38 -8.64
N ILE A 100 1.72 1.24 -8.35
CA ILE A 100 0.40 0.83 -7.86
C ILE A 100 -0.39 0.13 -8.98
N THR A 101 -0.32 0.65 -10.20
CA THR A 101 -0.97 0.01 -11.37
C THR A 101 -0.34 -1.33 -11.73
N GLU A 102 0.97 -1.49 -11.51
CA GLU A 102 1.63 -2.79 -11.70
C GLU A 102 1.21 -3.79 -10.61
N ARG A 103 1.01 -3.35 -9.36
CA ARG A 103 0.39 -4.19 -8.33
C ARG A 103 -1.02 -4.62 -8.73
N PHE A 104 -1.86 -3.69 -9.19
CA PHE A 104 -3.20 -4.01 -9.70
C PHE A 104 -3.15 -5.08 -10.79
N ARG A 105 -2.26 -4.93 -11.78
CA ARG A 105 -2.08 -5.86 -12.88
C ARG A 105 -1.76 -7.27 -12.40
N ARG A 106 -0.78 -7.40 -11.48
CA ARG A 106 -0.39 -8.70 -10.91
C ARG A 106 -1.52 -9.38 -10.15
N GLU A 107 -2.23 -8.63 -9.30
CA GLU A 107 -3.36 -9.17 -8.54
C GLU A 107 -4.52 -9.58 -9.46
N ARG A 108 -4.83 -8.78 -10.49
CA ARG A 108 -5.81 -9.15 -11.53
C ARG A 108 -5.41 -10.42 -12.27
N GLN A 109 -4.17 -10.51 -12.73
CA GLN A 109 -3.68 -11.69 -13.43
C GLN A 109 -3.76 -12.94 -12.55
N ALA A 110 -3.37 -12.83 -11.27
CA ALA A 110 -3.44 -13.92 -10.30
C ALA A 110 -4.88 -14.37 -10.00
N ALA A 111 -5.85 -13.44 -9.99
CA ALA A 111 -7.26 -13.81 -9.90
C ALA A 111 -7.76 -14.55 -11.16
N ILE A 112 -7.41 -14.06 -12.35
CA ILE A 112 -7.96 -14.55 -13.61
C ILE A 112 -7.40 -15.92 -13.99
N VAL A 113 -6.12 -16.18 -13.74
CA VAL A 113 -5.46 -17.46 -14.06
C VAL A 113 -6.10 -18.67 -13.35
N THR A 114 -6.95 -18.44 -12.35
CA THR A 114 -7.71 -19.52 -11.68
C THR A 114 -8.73 -20.22 -12.57
N TYR A 115 -9.14 -19.62 -13.69
CA TYR A 115 -10.17 -20.19 -14.58
C TYR A 115 -9.83 -20.09 -16.09
N THR A 116 -8.64 -19.62 -16.45
CA THR A 116 -8.20 -19.52 -17.85
C THR A 116 -6.69 -19.70 -17.98
N SER A 117 -6.18 -19.70 -19.21
CA SER A 117 -4.75 -19.81 -19.51
C SER A 117 -3.96 -18.60 -18.98
N ALA A 118 -2.67 -18.78 -18.72
CA ALA A 118 -1.81 -17.70 -18.24
C ALA A 118 -1.70 -16.53 -19.25
N SER A 119 -1.74 -16.81 -20.56
CA SER A 119 -1.71 -15.79 -21.60
C SER A 119 -2.99 -14.97 -21.64
N ASP A 120 -4.15 -15.62 -21.56
CA ASP A 120 -5.44 -14.92 -21.56
C ASP A 120 -5.61 -14.10 -20.28
N ALA A 121 -5.14 -14.63 -19.15
CA ALA A 121 -5.13 -13.91 -17.87
C ALA A 121 -4.25 -12.66 -17.93
N ALA A 122 -3.07 -12.75 -18.55
CA ALA A 122 -2.20 -11.59 -18.75
C ALA A 122 -2.87 -10.52 -19.62
N GLN A 123 -3.42 -10.91 -20.78
CA GLN A 123 -4.10 -9.99 -21.69
C GLN A 123 -5.29 -9.29 -21.03
N GLN A 124 -6.11 -10.02 -20.27
CA GLN A 124 -7.23 -9.44 -19.54
C GLN A 124 -6.77 -8.49 -18.43
N ALA A 125 -5.71 -8.84 -17.70
CA ALA A 125 -5.15 -7.96 -16.67
C ALA A 125 -4.55 -6.68 -17.27
N ASP A 126 -3.89 -6.79 -18.42
CA ASP A 126 -3.33 -5.64 -19.15
C ASP A 126 -4.44 -4.71 -19.65
N ALA A 127 -5.51 -5.26 -20.24
CA ALA A 127 -6.68 -4.51 -20.66
C ALA A 127 -7.37 -3.78 -19.49
N ALA A 128 -7.55 -4.46 -18.35
CA ALA A 128 -8.10 -3.85 -17.14
C ALA A 128 -7.20 -2.72 -16.61
N THR A 129 -5.87 -2.90 -16.68
CA THR A 129 -4.90 -1.90 -16.24
C THR A 129 -4.92 -0.68 -17.15
N LEU A 130 -5.05 -0.88 -18.47
CA LEU A 130 -5.20 0.21 -19.43
C LEU A 130 -6.48 1.02 -19.18
N SER A 131 -7.60 0.36 -18.91
CA SER A 131 -8.85 1.03 -18.55
C SER A 131 -8.70 1.86 -17.28
N LEU A 132 -8.14 1.26 -16.21
CA LEU A 132 -7.89 1.95 -14.93
C LEU A 132 -7.05 3.22 -15.12
N ARG A 133 -5.96 3.12 -15.89
CA ARG A 133 -5.06 4.26 -16.18
C ARG A 133 -5.77 5.34 -16.99
N THR A 134 -6.51 4.94 -18.02
CA THR A 134 -7.19 5.88 -18.92
C THR A 134 -8.26 6.68 -18.17
N ASP A 135 -9.09 6.00 -17.37
CA ASP A 135 -10.08 6.66 -16.54
C ASP A 135 -9.45 7.53 -15.44
N GLY A 136 -8.39 7.02 -14.79
CA GLY A 136 -7.64 7.76 -13.80
C GLY A 136 -7.09 9.07 -14.35
N LEU A 137 -6.42 9.01 -15.51
CA LEU A 137 -5.89 10.19 -16.22
C LEU A 137 -6.98 11.17 -16.63
N ARG A 138 -8.10 10.68 -17.18
CA ARG A 138 -9.23 11.53 -17.56
C ARG A 138 -9.75 12.34 -16.37
N VAL A 139 -9.96 11.68 -15.22
CA VAL A 139 -10.44 12.36 -14.01
C VAL A 139 -9.37 13.28 -13.42
N ALA A 140 -8.10 12.86 -13.38
CA ALA A 140 -7.01 13.68 -12.88
C ALA A 140 -6.86 15.00 -13.67
N ARG A 141 -6.97 14.94 -15.00
CA ARG A 141 -6.96 16.12 -15.87
C ARG A 141 -8.15 17.04 -15.60
N ALA A 142 -9.36 16.49 -15.49
CA ALA A 142 -10.55 17.27 -15.15
C ALA A 142 -10.38 17.99 -13.80
N ARG A 143 -9.92 17.28 -12.77
CA ARG A 143 -9.66 17.85 -11.44
C ARG A 143 -8.57 18.92 -11.46
N ALA A 144 -7.49 18.72 -12.21
CA ALA A 144 -6.44 19.73 -12.35
C ALA A 144 -6.99 21.03 -12.97
N THR A 145 -7.84 20.91 -14.00
CA THR A 145 -8.51 22.06 -14.62
C THR A 145 -9.46 22.75 -13.65
N GLU A 146 -10.30 22.00 -12.93
CA GLU A 146 -11.21 22.54 -11.92
C GLU A 146 -10.47 23.29 -10.81
N LEU A 147 -9.42 22.69 -10.25
CA LEU A 147 -8.64 23.30 -9.17
C LEU A 147 -7.96 24.60 -9.60
N ARG A 148 -7.51 24.70 -10.86
CA ARG A 148 -6.94 25.96 -11.37
C ARG A 148 -7.99 27.03 -11.62
N ALA A 149 -9.20 26.66 -12.02
CA ALA A 149 -10.28 27.64 -12.22
C ALA A 149 -10.72 28.30 -10.89
N LEU A 150 -10.35 27.72 -9.74
CA LEU A 150 -10.65 28.23 -8.41
C LEU A 150 -9.54 29.11 -7.81
N GLN A 151 -8.42 29.29 -8.51
CA GLN A 151 -7.26 30.07 -8.07
C GLN A 151 -7.25 31.46 -8.71
#